data_AF-A0A554JMK5-F1
#
_entry.id   AF-A0A554JMK5-F1
#
_cell.length_a   1.000
_cell.length_b   1.000
_cell.length_c   1.000
_cell.angle_alpha   90.00
_cell.angle_beta   90.00
_cell.angle_gamma   90.00
#
_symmetry.space_group_name_H-M   'P 1'
#
loop_
_entity.id
_entity.type
_entity.pdbx_description
1 polymer ?
#
loop_
_entity_poly.entity_id
_entity_poly.type
_entity_poly.pdbx_seq_one_letter_code
_entity_poly.pdbx_strand_id
1 'polypeptide(L)' 'MAKKTSLINHSQEELTKLAGTKREELRALRFSLAGSKNRNVKLGRSLRKEIARALTQLSSIKLGTSNK' A
#
# COMPACT_ATOMS: atom_id res chain seq x y z
N MET A 1 11.69 -1.13 12.92
CA MET A 1 10.91 -2.21 12.28
C MET A 1 9.43 -1.89 12.48
N ALA A 2 8.75 -1.28 11.50
CA ALA A 2 7.31 -0.94 11.67
C ALA A 2 6.46 -2.20 11.57
N LYS A 3 5.56 -2.39 12.55
CA LYS A 3 4.69 -3.56 12.75
C LYS A 3 4.03 -4.01 11.43
N LYS A 4 3.94 -5.32 11.22
CA LYS A 4 3.16 -5.92 10.13
C LYS A 4 1.70 -5.53 10.33
N THR A 5 1.17 -4.66 9.48
CA THR A 5 -0.28 -4.48 9.37
C THR A 5 -0.84 -5.83 8.93
N SER A 6 -1.65 -6.45 9.79
CA SER A 6 -2.28 -7.75 9.54
C SER A 6 -3.47 -7.55 8.61
N LEU A 7 -3.24 -7.47 7.30
CA LEU A 7 -4.31 -7.31 6.33
C LEU A 7 -5.06 -8.63 6.02
N ILE A 8 -4.93 -9.65 6.87
CA ILE A 8 -5.44 -11.03 6.60
C ILE A 8 -6.97 -11.07 6.58
N ASN A 9 -7.64 -10.12 7.26
CA ASN A 9 -9.09 -10.12 7.45
C ASN A 9 -9.84 -9.07 6.60
N HIS A 10 -9.16 -8.37 5.69
CA HIS A 10 -9.79 -7.30 4.91
C HIS A 10 -10.55 -7.84 3.70
N SER A 11 -11.73 -7.27 3.45
CA SER A 11 -12.50 -7.53 2.23
C SER A 11 -11.73 -7.06 1.00
N GLN A 12 -11.98 -7.67 -0.17
CA GLN A 12 -11.35 -7.28 -1.44
C GLN A 12 -11.53 -5.78 -1.72
N GLU A 13 -12.70 -5.23 -1.39
CA GLU A 13 -13.00 -3.80 -1.55
C GLU A 13 -12.20 -2.90 -0.61
N GLU A 14 -11.92 -3.37 0.60
CA GLU A 14 -11.10 -2.62 1.56
C GLU A 14 -9.63 -2.60 1.10
N LEU A 15 -9.14 -3.72 0.58
CA LEU A 15 -7.80 -3.84 0.01
C LEU A 15 -7.58 -2.93 -1.19
N THR A 16 -8.57 -2.81 -2.09
CA THR A 16 -8.48 -1.90 -3.24
C THR A 16 -8.52 -0.43 -2.80
N LYS A 17 -9.42 -0.07 -1.87
CA LYS A 17 -9.49 1.29 -1.30
C LYS A 17 -8.19 1.66 -0.60
N LEU A 18 -7.62 0.76 0.21
CA LEU A 18 -6.36 0.97 0.93
C LEU A 18 -5.18 1.13 -0.05
N ALA A 19 -5.12 0.33 -1.11
CA ALA A 19 -4.12 0.52 -2.16
C ALA A 19 -4.26 1.86 -2.88
N GLY A 20 -5.49 2.33 -3.10
CA GLY A 20 -5.81 3.64 -3.69
C GLY A 20 -5.32 4.80 -2.83
N THR A 21 -5.73 4.85 -1.56
CA THR A 21 -5.33 5.92 -0.62
C THR A 21 -3.81 5.98 -0.46
N LYS A 22 -3.14 4.82 -0.34
CA LYS A 22 -1.67 4.76 -0.25
C LYS A 22 -0.95 5.23 -1.50
N ARG A 23 -1.53 5.05 -2.69
CA ARG A 23 -0.98 5.58 -3.95
C ARG A 23 -1.11 7.10 -4.00
N GLU A 24 -2.20 7.66 -3.50
CA GLU A 24 -2.40 9.11 -3.38
C GLU A 24 -1.43 9.72 -2.38
N GLU A 25 -1.24 9.11 -1.20
CA GLU A 25 -0.23 9.51 -0.23
C GLU A 25 1.18 9.52 -0.86
N LEU A 26 1.51 8.51 -1.65
CA LEU A 26 2.79 8.41 -2.36
C LEU A 26 2.92 9.50 -3.43
N ARG A 27 1.85 9.85 -4.13
CA ARG A 27 1.82 10.95 -5.10
C ARG A 27 2.00 12.31 -4.41
N ALA A 28 1.29 12.56 -3.32
CA ALA A 28 1.44 13.77 -2.51
C ALA A 28 2.85 13.91 -1.93
N LEU A 29 3.45 12.79 -1.50
CA LEU A 29 4.84 12.74 -1.03
C LEU A 29 5.82 13.09 -2.15
N ARG A 30 5.63 12.58 -3.37
CA ARG A 30 6.45 12.94 -4.55
C ARG A 30 6.38 14.44 -4.86
N PHE A 31 5.19 15.03 -4.82
CA PHE A 31 5.03 16.48 -5.01
C PHE A 31 5.68 17.30 -3.87
N SER A 32 5.51 16.85 -2.62
CA SER A 32 6.15 17.52 -1.46
C SER A 32 7.67 17.41 -1.47
N LEU A 33 8.23 16.35 -2.06
CA LEU A 33 9.67 16.16 -2.25
C LEU A 33 10.26 17.13 -3.27
N ALA A 34 9.53 17.45 -4.36
CA ALA A 34 10.00 18.37 -5.40
C ALA A 34 10.30 19.78 -4.85
N GLY A 35 9.59 20.20 -3.80
CA GLY A 35 9.83 21.48 -3.11
C GLY A 35 10.78 21.41 -1.92
N SER A 36 11.53 20.31 -1.72
CA SER A 36 12.39 20.07 -0.55
C SER A 36 11.69 20.22 0.81
N LYS A 37 10.35 20.22 0.85
CA LYS A 37 9.55 20.49 2.05
C LYS A 37 9.57 19.32 3.04
N ASN A 38 9.77 18.10 2.54
CA ASN A 38 9.70 16.89 3.37
C ASN A 38 11.05 16.14 3.38
N ARG A 39 11.73 16.15 4.53
CA ARG A 39 13.03 15.46 4.75
C ARG A 39 12.88 13.95 4.99
N ASN A 40 11.67 13.42 5.10
CA ASN A 40 11.46 12.02 5.43
C ASN A 40 11.49 11.11 4.20
N VAL A 41 12.70 10.83 3.71
CA VAL A 41 12.96 9.95 2.55
C VAL A 41 12.49 8.51 2.79
N LYS A 42 12.43 8.07 4.04
CA LYS A 42 12.05 6.69 4.42
C LYS A 42 10.55 6.42 4.20
N LEU A 43 9.69 7.44 4.25
CA LEU A 43 8.25 7.30 4.01
C LEU A 43 7.93 6.79 2.60
N GLY A 44 8.65 7.24 1.58
CA GLY A 44 8.43 6.73 0.21
C GLY A 44 8.73 5.23 0.08
N ARG A 45 9.66 4.69 0.88
CA ARG A 45 9.96 3.26 0.92
C ARG A 45 8.89 2.48 1.69
N SER A 46 8.37 3.00 2.80
CA SER A 46 7.31 2.31 3.56
C SER A 46 6.00 2.24 2.77
N LEU A 47 5.57 3.35 2.17
CA LEU A 47 4.35 3.41 1.36
C LEU A 47 4.38 2.41 0.19
N ARG A 48 5.51 2.32 -0.53
CA ARG A 48 5.67 1.31 -1.60
C ARG A 48 5.49 -0.12 -1.09
N LYS A 49 6.04 -0.44 0.09
CA LYS A 49 5.90 -1.77 0.70
C LYS A 49 4.48 -2.04 1.19
N GLU A 50 3.77 -1.04 1.68
CA GLU A 50 2.35 -1.15 2.07
C GLU A 50 1.47 -1.44 0.86
N ILE A 51 1.64 -0.68 -0.23
CA ILE A 51 0.92 -0.91 -1.50
C ILE A 51 1.19 -2.32 -2.03
N ALA A 52 2.45 -2.73 -2.07
CA ALA A 52 2.83 -4.06 -2.55
C ALA A 52 2.15 -5.17 -1.73
N ARG A 53 2.15 -5.06 -0.40
CA ARG A 53 1.49 -6.05 0.48
C ARG A 53 -0.01 -6.14 0.25
N ALA A 54 -0.70 -5.01 0.10
CA ALA A 54 -2.13 -4.98 -0.20
C ALA A 54 -2.43 -5.66 -1.56
N LEU A 55 -1.64 -5.36 -2.59
CA LEU A 55 -1.81 -6.00 -3.91
C LEU A 55 -1.49 -7.49 -3.90
N THR A 56 -0.47 -7.92 -3.16
CA THR A 56 -0.12 -9.34 -3.01
C THR A 56 -1.27 -10.13 -2.39
N GLN A 57 -1.91 -9.60 -1.35
CA GLN A 57 -3.07 -10.26 -0.77
C GLN A 57 -4.27 -10.28 -1.68
N LEU A 58 -4.57 -9.18 -2.38
CA LEU A 58 -5.63 -9.16 -3.38
C LEU A 58 -5.39 -10.25 -4.44
N SER A 59 -4.15 -10.36 -4.93
CA SER A 59 -3.75 -11.43 -5.86
C SER A 59 -3.88 -12.82 -5.23
N SER A 60 -3.52 -12.99 -3.95
CA SER A 60 -3.65 -14.26 -3.23
C SER A 60 -5.11 -14.69 -3.09
N ILE A 61 -6.02 -13.75 -2.81
CA ILE A 61 -7.47 -14.02 -2.75
C ILE A 61 -7.95 -14.43 -4.14
N LYS A 62 -7.58 -13.67 -5.18
CA LYS A 62 -7.98 -13.95 -6.57
C LYS A 62 -7.48 -15.32 -7.08
N LEU A 63 -6.24 -15.68 -6.75
CA LEU A 63 -5.66 -16.99 -7.11
C LEU A 63 -6.32 -18.12 -6.33
N GLY A 64 -6.64 -17.93 -5.04
CA GLY A 64 -7.36 -18.90 -4.22
C GLY A 64 -8.81 -19.14 -4.70
N THR A 65 -9.46 -18.14 -5.31
CA THR A 65 -10.79 -18.29 -5.90
C THR A 65 -10.81 -18.98 -7.26
N SER A 66 -9.65 -19.13 -7.93
CA SER A 66 -9.57 -19.73 -9.28
C SER A 66 -9.45 -21.26 -9.30
N ASN A 67 -9.26 -21.90 -8.15
CA ASN A 67 -9.15 -23.36 -7.99
C ASN A 67 -10.34 -23.94 -7.20
N LYS A 68 -11.52 -23.33 -7.30
CA LYS A 68 -12.74 -23.83 -6.67
C LYS A 68 -13.86 -23.98 -7.68
#